data_AF-A0A2S4VV07-F1
#
_entry.id   AF-A0A2S4VV07-F1
#
_cell.length_a   1.000
_cell.length_b   1.000
_cell.length_c   1.000
_cell.angle_alpha   90.00
_cell.angle_beta   90.00
_cell.angle_gamma   90.00
#
_symmetry.space_group_name_H-M   'P 1'
#
loop_
_entity.id
_entity.type
_entity.pdbx_description
1 polymer ?
#
loop_
_entity_poly.entity_id
_entity_poly.type
_entity_poly.pdbx_seq_one_letter_code
_entity_poly.pdbx_strand_id
1 'polypeptide(L)'
;MPPSETGRVKLVQNAFAQSIANVSKPVNAQTLAEVFPYADEKMLEALAIQTKNLVTHYANGRWKEFAEAASFEELCKQFNHLEREAIKRTQAGVKPVTITRDPKLSIPPLLLKPLDNVETLYQSANERQLQANKNVHTQIRKQINEIERLEANIKN
;
A
#
# COMPACT_ATOMS: atom_id res chain seq x y z
N MET A 1 4.70 25.42 2.96
CA MET A 1 4.99 24.99 1.58
C MET A 1 4.74 23.51 1.46
N PRO A 2 4.02 23.02 0.44
CA PRO A 2 3.92 21.57 0.22
C PRO A 2 5.31 21.02 -0.13
N PRO A 3 5.71 19.85 0.40
CA PRO A 3 6.99 19.24 0.06
C PRO A 3 7.01 18.99 -1.46
N SER A 4 8.07 19.44 -2.15
CA SER A 4 8.23 19.14 -3.57
C SER A 4 8.31 17.63 -3.79
N GLU A 5 7.86 17.13 -4.95
CA GLU A 5 7.85 15.68 -5.23
C GLU A 5 9.24 15.05 -5.18
N THR A 6 10.29 15.86 -5.38
CA THR A 6 11.71 15.51 -5.27
C THR A 6 12.31 15.71 -3.88
N GLY A 7 11.58 16.29 -2.92
CA GLY A 7 12.10 16.63 -1.60
C GLY A 7 12.56 15.40 -0.81
N ARG A 8 11.73 14.36 -0.77
CA ARG A 8 12.03 13.13 0.00
C ARG A 8 13.23 12.36 -0.54
N VAL A 9 13.35 12.27 -1.86
CA VAL A 9 14.50 11.64 -2.54
C VAL A 9 15.79 12.36 -2.17
N LYS A 10 15.80 13.69 -2.29
CA LYS A 10 16.98 14.50 -1.92
C LYS A 10 17.33 14.39 -0.44
N LEU A 11 16.34 14.36 0.45
CA LEU A 11 16.58 14.18 1.89
C LEU A 11 17.28 12.85 2.18
N VAL A 12 16.83 11.75 1.57
CA VAL A 12 17.45 10.44 1.75
C VAL A 12 18.84 10.39 1.14
N GLN A 13 19.04 10.96 -0.05
CA GLN A 13 20.36 11.08 -0.67
C GLN A 13 21.34 11.87 0.22
N ASN A 14 20.90 12.98 0.79
CA ASN A 14 21.72 13.79 1.69
C ASN A 14 22.07 13.03 2.98
N ALA A 15 21.09 12.35 3.59
CA ALA A 15 21.31 11.54 4.78
C ALA A 15 22.28 10.38 4.50
N PHE A 16 22.17 9.75 3.33
CA PHE A 16 23.06 8.68 2.91
C PHE A 16 24.49 9.19 2.69
N ALA A 17 24.66 10.30 1.97
CA ALA A 17 25.96 10.93 1.78
C ALA A 17 26.63 11.31 3.11
N GLN A 18 25.86 11.88 4.04
CA GLN A 18 26.35 12.21 5.38
C GLN A 18 26.76 10.95 6.15
N SER A 19 26.02 9.84 6.00
CA SER A 19 26.34 8.57 6.64
C SER A 19 27.67 8.01 6.14
N ILE A 20 27.92 8.05 4.82
CA ILE A 20 29.21 7.68 4.24
C ILE A 20 30.34 8.52 4.84
N ALA A 21 30.14 9.84 4.91
CA ALA A 21 31.13 10.75 5.47
C ALA A 21 31.42 10.45 6.95
N ASN A 22 30.39 10.16 7.75
CA ASN A 22 30.52 9.85 9.17
C ASN A 22 31.27 8.53 9.41
N VAL A 23 30.96 7.48 8.65
CA VAL A 23 31.66 6.18 8.73
C VAL A 23 33.11 6.31 8.28
N SER A 24 33.37 7.20 7.32
CA SER A 24 34.70 7.42 6.76
C SER A 24 35.56 8.40 7.57
N LYS A 25 34.93 9.21 8.45
CA LYS A 25 35.60 10.20 9.30
C LYS A 25 36.76 9.66 10.14
N PRO A 26 36.63 8.51 10.85
CA PRO A 26 37.72 7.97 11.66
C PRO A 26 38.87 7.40 10.82
N VAL A 27 38.74 7.25 9.49
CA VAL A 27 39.83 6.76 8.63
C VAL A 27 40.75 7.93 8.28
N ASN A 28 41.82 8.14 9.04
CA ASN A 28 42.81 9.18 8.80
C ASN A 28 44.22 8.67 9.13
N ALA A 29 45.25 9.43 8.76
CA ALA A 29 46.64 8.98 8.95
C ALA A 29 46.96 8.71 10.43
N GLN A 30 46.42 9.51 11.35
CA GLN A 30 46.65 9.36 12.79
C GLN A 30 46.06 8.05 13.34
N THR A 31 44.78 7.76 13.05
CA THR A 31 44.15 6.50 13.48
C THR A 31 44.76 5.28 12.81
N LEU A 32 45.23 5.42 11.57
CA LEU A 32 45.96 4.34 10.90
C LEU A 32 47.36 4.12 11.49
N ALA A 33 48.04 5.17 11.94
CA ALA A 33 49.35 5.06 12.59
C ALA A 33 49.29 4.30 13.93
N GLU A 34 48.17 4.36 14.64
CA GLU A 34 47.93 3.56 15.85
C GLU A 34 47.93 2.05 15.55
N VAL A 35 47.47 1.65 14.36
CA VAL A 35 47.40 0.24 13.92
C VAL A 35 48.66 -0.17 13.16
N PHE A 36 49.31 0.78 12.47
CA PHE A 36 50.51 0.56 11.65
C PHE A 36 51.65 1.49 12.09
N PRO A 37 52.25 1.26 13.28
CA PRO A 37 53.17 2.22 13.91
C PRO A 37 54.50 2.40 13.18
N TYR A 38 54.87 1.50 12.27
CA TYR A 38 56.12 1.55 11.50
C TYR A 38 55.92 2.02 10.05
N ALA A 39 54.69 2.37 9.67
CA ALA A 39 54.39 2.84 8.33
C ALA A 39 54.77 4.32 8.15
N ASP A 40 55.19 4.67 6.93
CA ASP A 40 55.47 6.05 6.55
C ASP A 40 54.19 6.91 6.54
N GLU A 41 54.28 8.14 7.03
CA GLU A 41 53.14 9.06 7.17
C GLU A 41 52.45 9.36 5.83
N LYS A 42 53.22 9.54 4.75
CA LYS A 42 52.64 9.79 3.41
C LYS A 42 51.93 8.56 2.87
N MET A 43 52.45 7.37 3.19
CA MET A 43 51.79 6.11 2.85
C MET A 43 50.44 5.97 3.58
N LEU A 44 50.38 6.34 4.86
CA LEU A 44 49.16 6.30 5.67
C LEU A 44 48.12 7.33 5.21
N GLU A 45 48.55 8.53 4.83
CA GLU A 45 47.67 9.55 4.25
C GLU A 45 47.07 9.08 2.91
N ALA A 46 47.91 8.55 2.02
CA ALA A 46 47.46 7.97 0.75
C ALA A 46 46.47 6.81 0.98
N LEU A 47 46.76 5.92 1.93
CA LEU A 47 45.87 4.81 2.30
C LEU A 47 44.53 5.30 2.84
N ALA A 48 44.53 6.33 3.69
CA ALA A 48 43.30 6.91 4.22
C ALA A 48 42.43 7.50 3.09
N ILE A 49 43.02 8.26 2.18
CA ILE A 49 42.32 8.85 1.03
C ILE A 49 41.75 7.76 0.12
N GLN A 50 42.56 6.76 -0.24
CA GLN A 50 42.12 5.66 -1.10
C GLN A 50 40.98 4.86 -0.46
N THR A 51 41.07 4.57 0.84
CA THR A 51 40.03 3.85 1.58
C THR A 51 38.72 4.63 1.56
N LYS A 52 38.77 5.94 1.84
CA LYS A 52 37.59 6.82 1.81
C LYS A 52 36.93 6.86 0.43
N ASN A 53 37.75 6.97 -0.62
CA ASN A 53 37.27 6.98 -2.00
C ASN A 53 36.62 5.64 -2.37
N LEU A 54 37.23 4.52 -2.00
CA LEU A 54 36.72 3.18 -2.28
C LEU A 54 35.39 2.92 -1.56
N VAL A 55 35.32 3.22 -0.26
CA VAL A 55 34.10 3.09 0.54
C VAL A 55 32.97 3.94 -0.05
N THR A 56 33.27 5.19 -0.41
CA THR A 56 32.30 6.10 -1.02
C THR A 56 31.80 5.56 -2.37
N HIS A 57 32.71 5.09 -3.21
CA HIS A 57 32.37 4.54 -4.52
C HIS A 57 31.46 3.30 -4.40
N TYR A 58 31.86 2.34 -3.54
CA TYR A 58 31.10 1.11 -3.34
C TYR A 58 29.72 1.37 -2.71
N ALA A 59 29.65 2.22 -1.69
CA ALA A 59 28.39 2.57 -1.04
C ALA A 59 27.42 3.23 -2.02
N ASN A 60 27.89 4.15 -2.85
CA ASN A 60 27.05 4.79 -3.89
C ASN A 60 26.62 3.81 -4.98
N GLY A 61 27.50 2.90 -5.41
CA GLY A 61 27.16 1.85 -6.37
C GLY A 61 26.05 0.93 -5.85
N ARG A 62 26.20 0.42 -4.62
CA ARG A 62 25.21 -0.45 -3.97
C ARG A 62 23.89 0.27 -3.71
N TRP A 63 23.93 1.54 -3.32
CA TRP A 63 22.72 2.36 -3.18
C TRP A 63 21.98 2.49 -4.50
N LYS A 64 22.69 2.75 -5.60
CA LYS A 64 22.09 2.88 -6.93
C LYS A 64 21.37 1.58 -7.34
N GLU A 65 22.05 0.44 -7.21
CA GLU A 65 21.46 -0.88 -7.50
C GLU A 65 20.20 -1.14 -6.67
N PHE A 66 20.26 -0.87 -5.37
CA PHE A 66 19.10 -1.01 -4.48
C PHE A 66 17.95 -0.07 -4.85
N ALA A 67 18.25 1.20 -5.08
CA ALA A 67 17.25 2.22 -5.38
C ALA A 67 16.52 1.93 -6.69
N GLU A 68 17.23 1.42 -7.70
CA GLU A 68 16.65 0.97 -8.97
C GLU A 68 15.79 -0.28 -8.77
N ALA A 69 16.32 -1.32 -8.12
CA ALA A 69 15.60 -2.57 -7.89
C ALA A 69 14.31 -2.38 -7.06
N ALA A 70 14.32 -1.47 -6.08
CA ALA A 70 13.17 -1.19 -5.22
C ALA A 70 12.21 -0.13 -5.80
N SER A 71 12.49 0.42 -6.99
CA SER A 71 11.75 1.59 -7.52
C SER A 71 11.66 2.74 -6.49
N PHE A 72 12.75 3.01 -5.78
CA PHE A 72 12.76 3.86 -4.59
C PHE A 72 12.22 5.28 -4.85
N GLU A 73 12.56 5.87 -6.00
CA GLU A 73 12.05 7.18 -6.39
C GLU A 73 10.52 7.18 -6.53
N GLU A 74 9.96 6.13 -7.11
CA GLU A 74 8.51 5.98 -7.29
C GLU A 74 7.81 5.80 -5.94
N LEU A 75 8.39 5.00 -5.03
CA LEU A 75 7.89 4.89 -3.66
C LEU A 75 7.90 6.24 -2.93
N CYS A 76 8.93 7.07 -3.14
CA CYS A 76 8.96 8.41 -2.58
C CYS A 76 7.85 9.31 -3.14
N LYS A 77 7.58 9.24 -4.45
CA LYS A 77 6.49 9.98 -5.11
C LYS A 77 5.13 9.55 -4.57
N GLN A 78 4.88 8.24 -4.48
CA GLN A 78 3.65 7.68 -3.93
C GLN A 78 3.44 8.10 -2.47
N PHE A 79 4.49 8.04 -1.65
CA PHE A 79 4.41 8.48 -0.27
C PHE A 79 4.06 9.97 -0.17
N ASN A 80 4.72 10.84 -0.95
CA ASN A 80 4.42 12.27 -0.96
C ASN A 80 2.98 12.55 -1.40
N HIS A 81 2.45 11.78 -2.36
CA HIS A 81 1.06 11.89 -2.78
C HIS A 81 0.09 11.50 -1.64
N LEU A 82 0.32 10.34 -1.00
CA LEU A 82 -0.50 9.85 0.11
C LEU A 82 -0.45 10.80 1.32
N GLU A 83 0.72 11.36 1.64
CA GLU A 83 0.88 12.34 2.70
C GLU A 83 0.08 13.62 2.41
N ARG A 84 0.15 14.14 1.18
CA ARG A 84 -0.66 15.31 0.76
C ARG A 84 -2.16 15.01 0.84
N GLU A 85 -2.59 13.84 0.36
CA GLU A 85 -3.99 13.40 0.47
C GLU A 85 -4.44 13.31 1.92
N ALA A 86 -3.65 12.67 2.78
CA ALA A 86 -3.97 12.49 4.19
C ALA A 86 -4.08 13.84 4.93
N ILE A 87 -3.18 14.78 4.65
CA ILE A 87 -3.24 16.15 5.20
C ILE A 87 -4.54 16.84 4.77
N LYS A 88 -4.88 16.80 3.47
CA LYS A 88 -6.12 17.40 2.95
C LYS A 88 -7.36 16.80 3.60
N ARG A 89 -7.43 15.47 3.72
CA ARG A 89 -8.56 14.77 4.35
C ARG A 89 -8.69 15.14 5.83
N THR A 90 -7.58 15.22 6.55
CA THR A 90 -7.55 15.62 7.97
C THR A 90 -8.02 17.06 8.14
N GLN A 91 -7.57 17.97 7.27
CA GLN A 91 -8.02 19.38 7.25
C GLN A 91 -9.51 19.51 6.94
N ALA A 92 -10.05 18.59 6.12
CA ALA A 92 -11.48 18.49 5.83
C ALA A 92 -12.30 17.83 6.96
N GLY A 93 -11.70 17.51 8.11
CA GLY A 93 -12.37 16.91 9.26
C GLY A 93 -12.57 15.40 9.18
N VAL A 94 -12.01 14.73 8.18
CA VAL A 94 -12.05 13.26 8.08
C VAL A 94 -11.10 12.67 9.13
N LYS A 95 -11.64 11.85 10.02
CA LYS A 95 -10.84 11.16 11.04
C LYS A 95 -9.94 10.11 10.39
N PRO A 96 -8.67 9.97 10.81
CA PRO A 96 -7.81 8.88 10.36
C PRO A 96 -8.46 7.53 10.68
N VAL A 97 -8.44 6.61 9.71
CA VAL A 97 -8.91 5.25 9.94
C VAL A 97 -7.88 4.54 10.80
N THR A 98 -8.32 4.00 11.94
CA THR A 98 -7.46 3.16 12.78
C THR A 98 -7.12 1.89 12.01
N ILE A 99 -5.86 1.73 11.62
CA ILE A 99 -5.38 0.48 11.03
C ILE A 99 -5.37 -0.55 12.15
N THR A 100 -6.32 -1.47 12.12
CA THR A 100 -6.36 -2.60 13.05
C THR A 100 -5.68 -3.80 12.41
N ARG A 101 -5.03 -4.65 13.22
CA ARG A 101 -4.47 -5.92 12.73
C ARG A 101 -5.55 -6.96 12.40
N ASP A 102 -6.82 -6.66 12.66
CA ASP A 102 -7.94 -7.51 12.28
C ASP A 102 -8.31 -7.26 10.80
N PRO A 103 -8.05 -8.24 9.90
CA PRO A 103 -8.37 -8.10 8.48
C PRO A 103 -9.86 -7.94 8.20
N LYS A 104 -10.76 -8.29 9.13
CA LYS A 104 -12.22 -8.09 9.00
C LYS A 104 -12.64 -6.64 9.23
N LEU A 105 -11.87 -5.87 10.00
CA LEU A 105 -12.11 -4.43 10.24
C LEU A 105 -11.33 -3.54 9.26
N SER A 106 -10.44 -4.15 8.47
CA SER A 106 -9.60 -3.48 7.49
C SER A 106 -10.14 -3.58 6.07
N ILE A 107 -11.46 -3.81 5.90
CA ILE A 107 -12.09 -3.82 4.57
C ILE A 107 -11.92 -2.43 3.98
N PRO A 108 -11.13 -2.27 2.90
CA PRO A 108 -10.95 -0.97 2.26
C PRO A 108 -12.33 -0.41 1.87
N PRO A 109 -12.57 0.89 2.02
CA PRO A 109 -13.83 1.51 1.59
C PRO A 109 -14.23 1.17 0.14
N LEU A 110 -13.25 0.83 -0.71
CA LEU A 110 -13.45 0.36 -2.07
C LEU A 110 -14.16 -1.00 -2.20
N LEU A 111 -14.11 -1.85 -1.17
CA LEU A 111 -14.82 -3.15 -1.13
C LEU A 111 -16.20 -3.05 -0.48
N LEU A 112 -16.47 -2.03 0.33
CA LEU A 112 -17.79 -1.79 0.92
C LEU A 112 -18.84 -1.44 -0.15
N LYS A 113 -18.49 -0.56 -1.10
CA LYS A 113 -19.42 -0.12 -2.15
C LYS A 113 -19.91 -1.26 -3.07
N PRO A 114 -19.04 -2.19 -3.53
CA PRO A 114 -19.48 -3.40 -4.22
C PRO A 114 -20.33 -4.32 -3.34
N LEU A 115 -20.02 -4.45 -2.04
CA LEU A 115 -20.79 -5.28 -1.11
C LEU A 115 -22.23 -4.76 -0.96
N ASP A 116 -22.40 -3.45 -0.76
CA ASP A 116 -23.73 -2.82 -0.66
C ASP A 116 -24.57 -3.04 -1.94
N ASN A 117 -23.92 -2.96 -3.11
CA ASN A 117 -24.58 -3.21 -4.39
C ASN A 117 -25.01 -4.67 -4.53
N VAL A 118 -24.18 -5.62 -4.12
CA VAL A 118 -24.50 -7.05 -4.15
C VAL A 118 -25.64 -7.37 -3.18
N GLU A 119 -25.63 -6.79 -1.99
CA GLU A 119 -26.70 -6.95 -1.00
C GLU A 119 -28.04 -6.42 -1.56
N THR A 120 -28.03 -5.22 -2.15
CA THR A 120 -29.22 -4.62 -2.78
C THR A 120 -29.74 -5.49 -3.92
N LEU A 121 -28.84 -6.00 -4.77
CA LEU A 121 -29.22 -6.90 -5.88
C LEU A 121 -29.86 -8.19 -5.35
N TYR A 122 -29.28 -8.78 -4.30
CA TYR A 122 -29.80 -9.99 -3.68
C TYR A 122 -31.19 -9.77 -3.08
N GLN A 123 -31.40 -8.68 -2.34
CA GLN A 123 -32.70 -8.32 -1.79
C GLN A 123 -33.75 -8.17 -2.91
N SER A 124 -33.41 -7.45 -3.98
CA SER A 124 -34.32 -7.27 -5.13
C SER A 124 -34.66 -8.58 -5.85
N ALA A 125 -33.72 -9.52 -5.92
CA ALA A 125 -33.92 -10.81 -6.57
C ALA A 125 -34.82 -11.70 -5.71
N ASN A 126 -34.60 -11.69 -4.39
CA ASN A 126 -35.40 -12.44 -3.44
C ASN A 126 -36.87 -11.95 -3.42
N GLU A 127 -37.10 -10.64 -3.42
CA GLU A 127 -38.46 -10.08 -3.51
C GLU A 127 -39.17 -10.47 -4.81
N ARG A 128 -38.46 -10.42 -5.94
CA ARG A 128 -38.98 -10.89 -7.24
C ARG A 128 -39.34 -12.37 -7.21
N GLN A 129 -38.51 -13.21 -6.59
CA GLN A 129 -38.77 -14.64 -6.46
C GLN A 129 -40.00 -14.90 -5.57
N LEU A 130 -40.12 -14.20 -4.45
CA LEU A 130 -41.28 -14.29 -3.56
C LEU A 130 -42.58 -13.90 -4.29
N GLN A 131 -42.53 -12.84 -5.09
CA GLN A 131 -43.69 -12.42 -5.89
C GLN A 131 -44.04 -13.44 -6.98
N ALA A 132 -43.04 -13.97 -7.69
CA ALA A 132 -43.24 -15.02 -8.69
C ALA A 132 -43.88 -16.28 -8.07
N ASN A 133 -43.38 -16.72 -6.92
CA ASN A 133 -43.94 -17.86 -6.19
C ASN A 133 -45.39 -17.61 -5.76
N LYS A 134 -45.72 -16.41 -5.26
CA LYS A 134 -47.12 -16.03 -4.93
C LYS A 134 -48.03 -16.09 -6.17
N ASN A 135 -47.57 -15.59 -7.31
CA ASN A 135 -48.32 -15.60 -8.55
C ASN A 135 -48.58 -17.04 -9.04
N VAL A 136 -47.54 -17.89 -9.02
CA VAL A 136 -47.65 -19.30 -9.40
C VAL A 136 -48.60 -20.04 -8.47
N HIS A 137 -48.49 -19.86 -7.15
CA HIS A 137 -49.45 -20.45 -6.20
C HIS A 137 -50.89 -20.02 -6.47
N THR A 138 -51.09 -18.76 -6.83
CA THR A 138 -52.42 -18.24 -7.17
C THR A 138 -52.97 -18.90 -8.45
N GLN A 139 -52.13 -19.09 -9.47
CA GLN A 139 -52.53 -19.79 -10.70
C GLN A 139 -52.83 -21.26 -10.46
N ILE A 140 -52.00 -21.97 -9.70
CA ILE A 140 -52.24 -23.37 -9.33
C ILE A 140 -53.60 -23.50 -8.62
N ARG A 141 -53.89 -22.62 -7.67
CA ARG A 141 -55.17 -22.65 -6.95
C ARG A 141 -56.37 -22.41 -7.88
N LYS A 142 -56.24 -21.51 -8.86
CA LYS A 142 -57.27 -21.31 -9.89
C LYS A 142 -57.48 -22.57 -10.75
N GLN A 143 -56.39 -23.23 -11.15
CA GLN A 143 -56.48 -24.46 -11.92
C GLN A 143 -57.12 -25.61 -11.13
N ILE A 144 -56.76 -25.77 -9.85
CA ILE A 144 -57.38 -26.76 -8.96
C ILE A 144 -58.89 -26.53 -8.88
N ASN A 145 -59.32 -25.29 -8.60
CA ASN A 145 -60.75 -24.97 -8.49
C ASN A 145 -61.52 -25.25 -9.80
N GLU A 146 -60.91 -25.01 -10.96
CA GLU A 146 -61.55 -25.31 -12.25
C GLU A 146 -61.61 -26.82 -12.52
N ILE A 147 -60.58 -27.58 -12.14
CA ILE A 147 -60.61 -29.05 -12.20
C ILE A 147 -61.74 -29.58 -11.31
N GLU A 148 -61.84 -29.13 -10.06
CA GLU A 148 -62.90 -29.53 -9.14
C GLU A 148 -64.31 -29.23 -9.70
N ARG A 149 -64.48 -28.07 -10.34
CA ARG A 149 -65.73 -27.70 -11.02
C ARG A 149 -66.03 -28.62 -12.21
N LEU A 150 -65.04 -28.93 -13.05
CA LEU A 150 -65.20 -29.82 -14.19
C LEU A 150 -65.54 -31.25 -13.73
N GLU A 151 -64.89 -31.76 -12.68
CA GLU A 151 -65.21 -33.06 -12.09
C GLU A 151 -66.63 -33.12 -11.55
N ALA A 152 -67.09 -32.05 -10.88
CA ALA A 152 -68.48 -31.96 -10.41
C ALA A 152 -69.49 -31.97 -11.56
N ASN A 153 -69.18 -31.31 -12.67
CA ASN A 153 -70.03 -31.30 -13.87
C ASN A 153 -70.08 -32.68 -14.56
N ILE A 154 -69.01 -33.47 -14.54
CA ILE A 154 -68.97 -34.81 -15.14
C ILE A 154 -69.75 -35.84 -14.31
N LYS A 155 -69.81 -35.65 -12.98
CA LYS A 155 -70.51 -36.56 -12.07
C LYS A 155 -72.05 -36.39 -12.06
N ASN A 156 -72.56 -35.30 -12.63
CA ASN A 156 -73.99 -35.04 -12.83
C ASN A 156 -74.45 -35.48 -14.22
#